data_AF-G7HZW7-F1
#
_entry.id   AF-G7HZW7-F1
#
_cell.length_a   1.000
_cell.length_b   1.000
_cell.length_c   1.000
_cell.angle_alpha   90.00
_cell.angle_beta   90.00
_cell.angle_gamma   90.00
#
_symmetry.space_group_name_H-M   'P 1'
#
loop_
_entity.id
_entity.type
_entity.pdbx_description
1 polymer ?
#
loop_
_entity_poly.entity_id
_entity_poly.type
_entity_poly.pdbx_seq_one_letter_code
_entity_poly.pdbx_strand_id
1 'polypeptide(L)'
;MKTSTLVFDLHKAALQTRTGTGIVTLLAIMSLTVSSTIAFLVAGGTWMFYSREQRPEDFPILQESMGGGPVEDMMRTWVILALFACAFLVPTIFSLTSQAAVLGASGREKRLATLRLLGLSSGDITRMTMLETAVQAIIGIVLGGFISVLLAPIFSNLSFQHVQISTSEILLPWWGYLAVAAVVFFLASGASVAGMQRVRVEPLGVSRKEMPPALKYRGVIIFVIFTVFTLVLVNQTNLNSSISAIGFTALVISINIMLINWFVPFILQILYRMLSIVPGTSHFVASQRIAADAKTTWRRSASMAFFGVIAGFLVISPLGNDGLTSLMSEDPGVLVMFTDITTGGLLTLGFGFVLSSMAIFLGLSSQLFEQAGLTRSLHLMGVKRSFYFRTQLFETLGPIIIVSLIGFAFGAMVGMVMLSSAMAEVNLVARLSMAGAFLGVGWLFTLAAISAVEPLRKRTLTIGRNND
;
A
#
# COMPACT_ATOMS: atom_id res chain seq x y z
N MET A 1 -9.35 -37.19 18.36
CA MET A 1 -8.93 -36.75 17.01
C MET A 1 -7.89 -35.66 17.17
N LYS A 2 -6.68 -35.79 16.60
CA LYS A 2 -5.67 -34.72 16.66
C LYS A 2 -6.16 -33.56 15.77
N THR A 3 -6.25 -32.36 16.34
CA THR A 3 -6.70 -31.15 15.63
C THR A 3 -5.85 -30.82 14.41
N SER A 4 -4.56 -31.18 14.40
CA SER A 4 -3.65 -30.96 13.27
C SER A 4 -3.99 -31.79 12.03
N THR A 5 -4.36 -33.07 12.19
CA THR A 5 -4.68 -33.95 11.05
C THR A 5 -5.99 -33.53 10.39
N LEU A 6 -6.99 -33.16 11.21
CA LEU A 6 -8.28 -32.65 10.72
C LEU A 6 -8.11 -31.35 9.92
N VAL A 7 -7.24 -30.43 10.36
CA VAL A 7 -6.94 -29.19 9.63
C VAL A 7 -6.29 -29.47 8.28
N PHE A 8 -5.36 -30.43 8.22
CA PHE A 8 -4.66 -30.78 6.98
C PHE A 8 -5.60 -31.41 5.95
N ASP A 9 -6.44 -32.36 6.39
CA ASP A 9 -7.44 -33.01 5.53
C ASP A 9 -8.47 -32.01 5.01
N LEU A 10 -8.88 -31.06 5.84
CA LEU A 10 -9.81 -30.01 5.45
C LEU A 10 -9.19 -28.95 4.54
N HIS A 11 -7.89 -28.65 4.69
CA HIS A 11 -7.17 -27.78 3.76
C HIS A 11 -7.05 -28.43 2.38
N LYS A 12 -6.71 -29.74 2.34
CA LYS A 12 -6.65 -30.53 1.11
C LYS A 12 -8.03 -30.62 0.44
N ALA A 13 -9.09 -30.87 1.20
CA ALA A 13 -10.45 -30.89 0.69
C ALA A 13 -10.91 -29.51 0.16
N ALA A 14 -10.56 -28.42 0.86
CA ALA A 14 -10.89 -27.07 0.40
C ALA A 14 -10.22 -26.70 -0.93
N LEU A 15 -8.96 -27.13 -1.15
CA LEU A 15 -8.24 -26.96 -2.41
C LEU A 15 -8.83 -27.82 -3.54
N GLN A 16 -9.36 -29.00 -3.22
CA GLN A 16 -9.97 -29.92 -4.19
C GLN A 16 -11.41 -29.53 -4.58
N THR A 17 -12.17 -28.90 -3.67
CA THR A 17 -13.53 -28.45 -3.98
C THR A 17 -13.52 -27.19 -4.85
N ARG A 18 -14.11 -27.26 -6.05
CA ARG A 18 -14.41 -26.10 -6.93
C ARG A 18 -15.53 -25.18 -6.40
N THR A 19 -15.80 -25.21 -5.10
CA THR A 19 -16.79 -24.33 -4.44
C THR A 19 -16.13 -23.03 -3.99
N GLY A 20 -16.92 -22.01 -3.59
CA GLY A 20 -16.42 -20.66 -3.28
C GLY A 20 -15.33 -20.59 -2.19
N THR A 21 -15.20 -21.62 -1.35
CA THR A 21 -14.19 -21.73 -0.29
C THR A 21 -12.76 -21.92 -0.82
N GLY A 22 -12.59 -22.67 -1.92
CA GLY A 22 -11.28 -22.91 -2.53
C GLY A 22 -10.68 -21.65 -3.16
N ILE A 23 -11.52 -20.84 -3.81
CA ILE A 23 -11.11 -19.56 -4.40
C ILE A 23 -10.63 -18.60 -3.30
N VAL A 24 -11.39 -18.46 -2.21
CA VAL A 24 -11.02 -17.60 -1.07
C VAL A 24 -9.69 -18.00 -0.45
N THR A 25 -9.44 -19.30 -0.31
CA THR A 25 -8.16 -19.82 0.21
C THR A 25 -6.99 -19.49 -0.73
N LEU A 26 -7.18 -19.68 -2.04
CA LEU A 26 -6.17 -19.36 -3.05
C LEU A 26 -5.87 -17.85 -3.06
N LEU A 27 -6.90 -17.00 -2.94
CA LEU A 27 -6.71 -15.55 -2.85
C LEU A 27 -5.94 -15.13 -1.61
N ALA A 28 -6.20 -15.75 -0.46
CA ALA A 28 -5.43 -15.50 0.76
C ALA A 28 -3.95 -15.90 0.60
N ILE A 29 -3.68 -17.09 0.03
CA ILE A 29 -2.31 -17.55 -0.23
C ILE A 29 -1.61 -16.60 -1.21
N MET A 30 -2.22 -16.26 -2.33
CA MET A 30 -1.65 -15.34 -3.33
C MET A 30 -1.33 -13.96 -2.73
N SER A 31 -2.22 -13.43 -1.89
CA SER A 31 -2.01 -12.16 -1.19
C SER A 31 -0.79 -12.23 -0.26
N LEU A 32 -0.67 -13.29 0.54
CA LEU A 32 0.48 -13.52 1.43
C LEU A 32 1.78 -13.75 0.66
N THR A 33 1.72 -14.45 -0.48
CA THR A 33 2.85 -14.61 -1.40
C THR A 33 3.34 -13.26 -1.91
N VAL A 34 2.46 -12.43 -2.49
CA VAL A 34 2.86 -11.10 -3.01
C VAL A 34 3.41 -10.20 -1.90
N SER A 35 2.75 -10.21 -0.73
CA SER A 35 3.18 -9.45 0.45
C SER A 35 4.59 -9.86 0.91
N SER A 36 4.85 -11.16 1.03
CA SER A 36 6.15 -11.68 1.45
C SER A 36 7.24 -11.51 0.40
N THR A 37 6.95 -11.70 -0.89
CA THR A 37 7.89 -11.40 -1.99
C THR A 37 8.42 -9.97 -1.88
N ILE A 38 7.51 -9.00 -1.74
CA ILE A 38 7.89 -7.58 -1.66
C ILE A 38 8.63 -7.29 -0.35
N ALA A 39 8.21 -7.88 0.77
CA ALA A 39 8.92 -7.74 2.04
C ALA A 39 10.37 -8.25 1.94
N PHE A 40 10.61 -9.40 1.31
CA PHE A 40 11.96 -9.92 1.10
C PHE A 40 12.79 -9.05 0.17
N LEU A 41 12.25 -8.61 -0.96
CA LEU A 41 12.98 -7.76 -1.91
C LEU A 41 13.40 -6.42 -1.28
N VAL A 42 12.49 -5.80 -0.53
CA VAL A 42 12.75 -4.50 0.11
C VAL A 42 13.73 -4.66 1.27
N ALA A 43 13.57 -5.69 2.10
CA ALA A 43 14.54 -5.98 3.16
C ALA A 43 15.93 -6.30 2.59
N GLY A 44 16.00 -6.97 1.42
CA GLY A 44 17.23 -7.25 0.70
C GLY A 44 17.89 -5.98 0.16
N GLY A 45 17.10 -5.07 -0.42
CA GLY A 45 17.58 -3.74 -0.82
C GLY A 45 18.12 -2.92 0.36
N THR A 46 17.43 -2.93 1.50
CA THR A 46 17.93 -2.27 2.72
C THR A 46 19.22 -2.90 3.22
N TRP A 47 19.31 -4.24 3.18
CA TRP A 47 20.53 -4.96 3.56
C TRP A 47 21.70 -4.63 2.63
N MET A 48 21.46 -4.49 1.32
CA MET A 48 22.45 -4.05 0.35
C MET A 48 23.05 -2.70 0.77
N PHE A 49 22.23 -1.66 1.01
CA PHE A 49 22.76 -0.35 1.43
C PHE A 49 23.53 -0.42 2.77
N TYR A 50 23.02 -1.20 3.73
CA TYR A 50 23.70 -1.40 5.01
C TYR A 50 25.05 -2.09 4.85
N SER A 51 25.13 -3.11 3.99
CA SER A 51 26.39 -3.82 3.71
C SER A 51 27.42 -2.92 3.02
N ARG A 52 26.97 -2.00 2.16
CA ARG A 52 27.83 -1.01 1.51
C ARG A 52 28.36 0.03 2.50
N GLU A 53 27.52 0.51 3.43
CA GLU A 53 27.95 1.45 4.49
C GLU A 53 29.09 0.87 5.34
N GLN A 54 29.09 -0.45 5.61
CA GLN A 54 30.13 -1.09 6.41
C GLN A 54 31.47 -1.28 5.68
N ARG A 55 31.47 -1.24 4.34
CA ARG A 55 32.67 -1.46 3.51
C ARG A 55 32.78 -0.39 2.43
N PRO A 56 33.02 0.88 2.80
CA PRO A 56 33.17 1.97 1.84
C PRO A 56 34.35 1.75 0.88
N GLU A 57 35.42 1.10 1.37
CA GLU A 57 36.66 0.79 0.63
C GLU A 57 36.43 -0.06 -0.63
N ASP A 58 35.37 -0.89 -0.65
CA ASP A 58 35.05 -1.80 -1.77
C ASP A 58 34.46 -1.04 -2.99
N PHE A 59 34.14 0.25 -2.85
CA PHE A 59 33.48 1.05 -3.89
C PHE A 59 34.28 2.31 -4.29
N PRO A 60 35.47 2.15 -4.91
CA PRO A 60 36.35 3.26 -5.26
C PRO A 60 35.73 4.25 -6.27
N ILE A 61 34.83 3.77 -7.14
CA ILE A 61 34.11 4.61 -8.13
C ILE A 61 33.27 5.69 -7.44
N LEU A 62 32.69 5.38 -6.28
CA LEU A 62 31.95 6.36 -5.49
C LEU A 62 32.87 7.41 -4.88
N GLN A 63 34.02 6.97 -4.38
CA GLN A 63 35.01 7.85 -3.76
C GLN A 63 35.65 8.80 -4.77
N GLU A 64 35.91 8.32 -6.00
CA GLU A 64 36.35 9.15 -7.13
C GLU A 64 35.27 10.13 -7.58
N SER A 65 34.00 9.70 -7.67
CA SER A 65 32.89 10.58 -8.06
C SER A 65 32.63 11.68 -7.02
N MET A 66 32.98 11.45 -5.75
CA MET A 66 32.70 12.38 -4.65
C MET A 66 33.83 13.37 -4.32
N GLY A 67 34.91 13.39 -5.11
CA GLY A 67 35.95 14.43 -4.99
C GLY A 67 36.62 14.51 -3.61
N GLY A 68 36.60 13.45 -2.80
CA GLY A 68 37.25 13.38 -1.49
C GLY A 68 36.46 13.93 -0.29
N GLY A 69 35.15 14.19 -0.41
CA GLY A 69 34.29 14.53 0.74
C GLY A 69 34.09 13.36 1.73
N PRO A 70 33.49 13.59 2.92
CA PRO A 70 33.22 12.53 3.90
C PRO A 70 32.18 11.53 3.39
N VAL A 71 32.65 10.48 2.71
CA VAL A 71 31.85 9.41 2.09
C VAL A 71 30.94 8.71 3.11
N GLU A 72 31.42 8.54 4.35
CA GLU A 72 30.70 7.84 5.42
C GLU A 72 29.34 8.47 5.77
N ASP A 73 29.27 9.81 5.87
CA ASP A 73 28.02 10.52 6.21
C ASP A 73 26.97 10.40 5.10
N MET A 74 27.42 10.36 3.84
CA MET A 74 26.54 10.18 2.69
C MET A 74 26.06 8.73 2.56
N MET A 75 26.94 7.75 2.79
CA MET A 75 26.59 6.32 2.89
C MET A 75 25.51 6.06 3.94
N ARG A 76 25.65 6.66 5.12
CA ARG A 76 24.63 6.61 6.16
C ARG A 76 23.29 7.20 5.71
N THR A 77 23.32 8.28 4.92
CA THR A 77 22.10 8.91 4.40
C THR A 77 21.32 7.97 3.47
N TRP A 78 21.99 7.20 2.60
CA TRP A 78 21.31 6.17 1.79
C TRP A 78 20.69 5.07 2.63
N VAL A 79 21.35 4.62 3.71
CA VAL A 79 20.78 3.62 4.63
C VAL A 79 19.54 4.15 5.33
N ILE A 80 19.57 5.40 5.79
CA ILE A 80 18.40 6.07 6.38
C ILE A 80 17.26 6.15 5.36
N LEU A 81 17.54 6.54 4.11
CA LEU A 81 16.53 6.59 3.04
C LEU A 81 15.95 5.21 2.72
N ALA A 82 16.78 4.16 2.69
CA ALA A 82 16.34 2.78 2.49
C ALA A 82 15.45 2.28 3.65
N LEU A 83 15.81 2.64 4.89
CA LEU A 83 14.97 2.37 6.07
C LEU A 83 13.63 3.10 5.99
N PHE A 84 13.61 4.35 5.55
CA PHE A 84 12.36 5.08 5.29
C PHE A 84 11.52 4.37 4.23
N ALA A 85 12.11 4.00 3.08
CA ALA A 85 11.43 3.27 2.02
C ALA A 85 10.83 1.94 2.52
N CYS A 86 11.58 1.20 3.36
CA CYS A 86 11.10 -0.01 4.02
C CYS A 86 9.93 0.28 4.96
N ALA A 87 10.04 1.31 5.80
CA ALA A 87 8.98 1.71 6.74
C ALA A 87 7.70 2.13 6.01
N PHE A 88 7.80 2.76 4.84
CA PHE A 88 6.64 3.17 4.03
C PHE A 88 5.80 2.00 3.52
N LEU A 89 6.39 0.81 3.34
CA LEU A 89 5.67 -0.38 2.87
C LEU A 89 5.05 -1.20 4.02
N VAL A 90 5.46 -0.98 5.27
CA VAL A 90 4.92 -1.71 6.42
C VAL A 90 3.38 -1.55 6.56
N PRO A 91 2.79 -0.34 6.49
CA PRO A 91 1.35 -0.17 6.60
C PRO A 91 0.56 -0.87 5.48
N THR A 92 1.10 -0.92 4.26
CA THR A 92 0.42 -1.52 3.11
C THR A 92 0.49 -3.04 3.15
N ILE A 93 1.64 -3.60 3.52
CA ILE A 93 1.84 -5.03 3.83
C ILE A 93 0.87 -5.45 4.95
N PHE A 94 0.80 -4.67 6.03
CA PHE A 94 -0.11 -4.92 7.14
C PHE A 94 -1.58 -4.91 6.71
N SER A 95 -2.01 -3.89 5.95
CA SER A 95 -3.38 -3.78 5.44
C SER A 95 -3.75 -4.96 4.55
N LEU A 96 -2.87 -5.33 3.62
CA LEU A 96 -3.07 -6.46 2.71
C LEU A 96 -3.20 -7.79 3.48
N THR A 97 -2.30 -8.01 4.42
CA THR A 97 -2.24 -9.21 5.26
C THR A 97 -3.49 -9.30 6.17
N SER A 98 -3.94 -8.16 6.71
CA SER A 98 -5.19 -8.05 7.47
C SER A 98 -6.41 -8.44 6.66
N GLN A 99 -6.51 -7.92 5.43
CA GLN A 99 -7.62 -8.23 4.53
C GLN A 99 -7.60 -9.71 4.09
N ALA A 100 -6.42 -10.29 3.89
CA ALA A 100 -6.28 -11.72 3.55
C ALA A 100 -6.78 -12.62 4.67
N ALA A 101 -6.42 -12.29 5.91
CA ALA A 101 -6.87 -13.04 7.07
C ALA A 101 -8.41 -12.98 7.25
N VAL A 102 -8.99 -11.78 7.08
CA VAL A 102 -10.45 -11.58 7.18
C VAL A 102 -11.19 -12.31 6.06
N LEU A 103 -10.72 -12.20 4.80
CA LEU A 103 -11.33 -12.91 3.68
C LEU A 103 -11.28 -14.43 3.90
N GLY A 104 -10.14 -14.95 4.36
CA GLY A 104 -10.02 -16.36 4.72
C GLY A 104 -11.08 -16.76 5.75
N ALA A 105 -11.29 -15.96 6.79
CA ALA A 105 -12.30 -16.23 7.83
C ALA A 105 -13.75 -16.19 7.30
N SER A 106 -14.13 -15.20 6.48
CA SER A 106 -15.50 -15.06 5.95
C SER A 106 -15.88 -16.22 5.02
N GLY A 107 -14.93 -16.71 4.21
CA GLY A 107 -15.15 -17.90 3.37
C GLY A 107 -15.49 -19.17 4.15
N ARG A 108 -15.11 -19.25 5.44
CA ARG A 108 -15.29 -20.45 6.30
C ARG A 108 -16.49 -20.34 7.24
N GLU A 109 -17.17 -19.20 7.28
CA GLU A 109 -18.21 -18.90 8.27
C GLU A 109 -19.31 -19.97 8.32
N LYS A 110 -19.83 -20.41 7.17
CA LYS A 110 -20.85 -21.47 7.10
C LYS A 110 -20.36 -22.78 7.74
N ARG A 111 -19.13 -23.19 7.44
CA ARG A 111 -18.53 -24.42 7.99
C ARG A 111 -18.31 -24.29 9.49
N LEU A 112 -17.83 -23.14 9.96
CA LEU A 112 -17.66 -22.86 11.39
C LEU A 112 -19.00 -22.82 12.14
N ALA A 113 -20.05 -22.29 11.51
CA ALA A 113 -21.40 -22.29 12.05
C ALA A 113 -21.96 -23.72 12.18
N THR A 114 -21.79 -24.58 11.17
CA THR A 114 -22.17 -26.00 11.26
C THR A 114 -21.39 -26.72 12.37
N LEU A 115 -20.09 -26.45 12.51
CA LEU A 115 -19.28 -27.03 13.57
C LEU A 115 -19.69 -26.54 14.97
N ARG A 116 -20.10 -25.27 15.11
CA ARG A 116 -20.72 -24.76 16.36
C ARG A 116 -22.03 -25.47 16.68
N LEU A 117 -22.87 -25.72 15.68
CA LEU A 117 -24.12 -26.47 15.85
C LEU A 117 -23.86 -27.92 16.26
N LEU A 118 -22.71 -28.48 15.90
CA LEU A 118 -22.24 -29.81 16.34
C LEU A 118 -21.56 -29.80 17.73
N GLY A 119 -21.55 -28.66 18.43
CA GLY A 119 -21.08 -28.55 19.82
C GLY A 119 -19.61 -28.15 20.00
N LEU A 120 -18.90 -27.73 18.94
CA LEU A 120 -17.52 -27.24 19.08
C LEU A 120 -17.45 -25.91 19.86
N SER A 121 -16.52 -25.84 20.81
CA SER A 121 -16.30 -24.64 21.60
C SER A 121 -15.74 -23.50 20.75
N SER A 122 -16.01 -22.24 21.15
CA SER A 122 -15.44 -21.07 20.46
C SER A 122 -13.90 -21.03 20.50
N GLY A 123 -13.29 -21.65 21.51
CA GLY A 123 -11.84 -21.79 21.62
C GLY A 123 -11.28 -22.72 20.54
N ASP A 124 -11.93 -23.85 20.30
CA ASP A 124 -11.50 -24.83 19.29
C ASP A 124 -11.61 -24.26 17.88
N ILE A 125 -12.67 -23.50 17.60
CA ILE A 125 -12.84 -22.79 16.32
C ILE A 125 -11.75 -21.75 16.10
N THR A 126 -11.39 -21.00 17.16
CA THR A 126 -10.32 -20.01 17.08
C THR A 126 -8.97 -20.68 16.81
N ARG A 127 -8.64 -21.76 17.52
CA ARG A 127 -7.42 -22.54 17.31
C ARG A 127 -7.36 -23.14 15.90
N MET A 128 -8.47 -23.68 15.43
CA MET A 128 -8.58 -24.25 14.08
C MET A 128 -8.36 -23.19 13.00
N THR A 129 -8.97 -22.01 13.18
CA THR A 129 -8.84 -20.89 12.24
C THR A 129 -7.41 -20.36 12.23
N MET A 130 -6.78 -20.19 13.40
CA MET A 130 -5.37 -19.80 13.53
C MET A 130 -4.43 -20.79 12.83
N LEU A 131 -4.63 -22.10 13.01
CA LEU A 131 -3.82 -23.13 12.37
C LEU A 131 -3.97 -23.10 10.84
N GLU A 132 -5.19 -22.98 10.33
CA GLU A 132 -5.43 -22.87 8.89
C GLU A 132 -4.77 -21.60 8.30
N THR A 133 -4.88 -20.44 8.97
CA THR A 133 -4.23 -19.20 8.54
C THR A 133 -2.70 -19.31 8.63
N ALA A 134 -2.17 -19.98 9.66
CA ALA A 134 -0.74 -20.23 9.80
C ALA A 134 -0.19 -21.10 8.66
N VAL A 135 -0.91 -22.15 8.26
CA VAL A 135 -0.54 -22.97 7.09
C VAL A 135 -0.53 -22.14 5.81
N GLN A 136 -1.56 -21.32 5.58
CA GLN A 136 -1.60 -20.41 4.42
C GLN A 136 -0.46 -19.40 4.43
N ALA A 137 -0.11 -18.86 5.61
CA ALA A 137 1.01 -17.95 5.77
C ALA A 137 2.36 -18.63 5.49
N ILE A 138 2.58 -19.84 5.98
CA ILE A 138 3.80 -20.60 5.70
C ILE A 138 3.92 -20.85 4.19
N ILE A 139 2.85 -21.32 3.54
CA ILE A 139 2.84 -21.54 2.09
C ILE A 139 3.14 -20.24 1.35
N GLY A 140 2.47 -19.14 1.73
CA GLY A 140 2.68 -17.83 1.12
C GLY A 140 4.12 -17.33 1.29
N ILE A 141 4.69 -17.43 2.48
CA ILE A 141 6.07 -17.01 2.79
C ILE A 141 7.09 -17.83 2.02
N VAL A 142 6.92 -19.15 1.95
CA VAL A 142 7.84 -20.04 1.21
C VAL A 142 7.80 -19.71 -0.29
N LEU A 143 6.59 -19.57 -0.86
CA LEU A 143 6.42 -19.18 -2.25
C LEU A 143 6.99 -17.78 -2.51
N GLY A 144 6.76 -16.84 -1.59
CA GLY A 144 7.22 -15.46 -1.73
C GLY A 144 8.74 -15.35 -1.63
N GLY A 145 9.37 -16.15 -0.76
CA GLY A 145 10.82 -16.30 -0.69
C GLY A 145 11.39 -16.83 -2.01
N PHE A 146 10.81 -17.91 -2.55
CA PHE A 146 11.23 -18.47 -3.84
C PHE A 146 11.08 -17.47 -5.00
N ILE A 147 9.95 -16.77 -5.06
CA ILE A 147 9.70 -15.72 -6.07
C ILE A 147 10.68 -14.56 -5.88
N SER A 148 11.01 -14.15 -4.65
CA SER A 148 11.96 -13.05 -4.40
C SER A 148 13.35 -13.37 -4.95
N VAL A 149 13.81 -14.61 -4.79
CA VAL A 149 15.10 -15.08 -5.35
C VAL A 149 15.06 -15.13 -6.87
N LEU A 150 13.93 -15.57 -7.46
CA LEU A 150 13.74 -15.56 -8.91
C LEU A 150 13.67 -14.14 -9.51
N LEU A 151 13.17 -13.16 -8.75
CA LEU A 151 13.10 -11.77 -9.18
C LEU A 151 14.41 -11.00 -8.97
N ALA A 152 15.30 -11.48 -8.09
CA ALA A 152 16.61 -10.88 -7.83
C ALA A 152 17.40 -10.49 -9.11
N PRO A 153 17.54 -11.33 -10.16
CA PRO A 153 18.28 -10.97 -11.38
C PRO A 153 17.60 -9.86 -12.21
N ILE A 154 16.31 -9.59 -12.02
CA ILE A 154 15.66 -8.48 -12.73
C ILE A 154 16.24 -7.15 -12.21
N PHE A 155 16.53 -7.08 -10.91
CA PHE A 155 17.08 -5.89 -10.26
C PHE A 155 18.56 -5.66 -10.52
N SER A 156 19.31 -6.64 -11.04
CA SER A 156 20.73 -6.44 -11.37
C SER A 156 20.97 -5.49 -12.55
N ASN A 157 19.92 -5.18 -13.31
CA ASN A 157 19.97 -4.16 -14.37
C ASN A 157 19.89 -2.73 -13.81
N LEU A 158 19.60 -2.56 -12.53
CA LEU A 158 19.57 -1.24 -11.88
C LEU A 158 20.96 -0.89 -11.35
N SER A 159 21.31 0.38 -11.48
CA SER A 159 22.51 0.97 -10.87
C SER A 159 22.09 1.82 -9.67
N PHE A 160 22.67 1.56 -8.51
CA PHE A 160 22.62 2.46 -7.35
C PHE A 160 24.03 2.89 -7.01
N GLN A 161 24.22 4.17 -6.69
CA GLN A 161 25.52 4.72 -6.34
C GLN A 161 26.56 4.50 -7.46
N HIS A 162 26.13 4.63 -8.73
CA HIS A 162 26.93 4.31 -9.93
C HIS A 162 27.47 2.87 -10.04
N VAL A 163 27.06 1.97 -9.14
CA VAL A 163 27.45 0.56 -9.15
C VAL A 163 26.23 -0.30 -9.45
N GLN A 164 26.36 -1.21 -10.42
CA GLN A 164 25.30 -2.17 -10.74
C GLN A 164 25.03 -3.08 -9.54
N ILE A 165 23.76 -3.37 -9.28
CA ILE A 165 23.39 -4.27 -8.18
C ILE A 165 23.87 -5.68 -8.53
N SER A 166 24.78 -6.23 -7.73
CA SER A 166 25.14 -7.65 -7.84
C SER A 166 24.03 -8.52 -7.26
N THR A 167 23.70 -9.64 -7.91
CA THR A 167 22.65 -10.57 -7.44
C THR A 167 22.97 -11.14 -6.06
N SER A 168 24.24 -11.22 -5.68
CA SER A 168 24.68 -11.63 -4.33
C SER A 168 24.45 -10.58 -3.25
N GLU A 169 24.35 -9.29 -3.60
CA GLU A 169 24.17 -8.19 -2.65
C GLU A 169 22.70 -7.99 -2.27
N ILE A 170 21.78 -8.28 -3.18
CA ILE A 170 20.33 -8.14 -2.93
C ILE A 170 19.74 -9.31 -2.13
N LEU A 171 20.42 -10.45 -2.13
CA LEU A 171 20.00 -11.64 -1.39
C LEU A 171 20.30 -11.46 0.10
N LEU A 172 19.30 -11.70 0.95
CA LEU A 172 19.52 -11.64 2.39
C LEU A 172 20.41 -12.81 2.85
N PRO A 173 21.18 -12.62 3.91
CA PRO A 173 21.71 -13.74 4.67
C PRO A 173 20.57 -14.66 5.12
N TRP A 174 20.88 -15.95 5.30
CA TRP A 174 19.88 -16.96 5.70
C TRP A 174 19.07 -16.55 6.95
N TRP A 175 19.71 -15.91 7.93
CA TRP A 175 19.06 -15.39 9.14
C TRP A 175 18.14 -14.20 8.86
N GLY A 176 18.45 -13.37 7.85
CA GLY A 176 17.62 -12.25 7.42
C GLY A 176 16.31 -12.72 6.79
N TYR A 177 16.37 -13.76 5.95
CA TYR A 177 15.16 -14.43 5.44
C TYR A 177 14.29 -14.97 6.59
N LEU A 178 14.90 -15.60 7.61
CA LEU A 178 14.15 -16.09 8.78
C LEU A 178 13.52 -14.94 9.58
N ALA A 179 14.21 -13.82 9.76
CA ALA A 179 13.69 -12.66 10.48
C ALA A 179 12.48 -12.05 9.78
N VAL A 180 12.57 -11.81 8.47
CA VAL A 180 11.44 -11.26 7.68
C VAL A 180 10.28 -12.25 7.62
N ALA A 181 10.56 -13.55 7.46
CA ALA A 181 9.55 -14.61 7.50
C ALA A 181 8.80 -14.61 8.84
N ALA A 182 9.53 -14.49 9.97
CA ALA A 182 8.92 -14.43 11.29
C ALA A 182 8.00 -13.21 11.43
N VAL A 183 8.46 -12.02 11.00
CA VAL A 183 7.64 -10.80 11.03
C VAL A 183 6.35 -10.98 10.22
N VAL A 184 6.43 -11.42 8.97
CA VAL A 184 5.26 -11.64 8.12
C VAL A 184 4.32 -12.68 8.72
N PHE A 185 4.87 -13.76 9.29
CA PHE A 185 4.08 -14.82 9.95
C PHE A 185 3.32 -14.31 11.17
N PHE A 186 3.97 -13.52 12.03
CA PHE A 186 3.32 -12.93 13.21
C PHE A 186 2.28 -11.90 12.81
N LEU A 187 2.54 -11.09 11.77
CA LEU A 187 1.55 -10.16 11.22
C LEU A 187 0.31 -10.90 10.69
N ALA A 188 0.50 -11.97 9.92
CA ALA A 188 -0.60 -12.79 9.39
C ALA A 188 -1.41 -13.48 10.50
N SER A 189 -0.71 -14.04 11.49
CA SER A 189 -1.33 -14.69 12.64
C SER A 189 -2.12 -13.68 13.47
N GLY A 190 -1.51 -12.53 13.81
CA GLY A 190 -2.14 -11.45 14.57
C GLY A 190 -3.35 -10.85 13.86
N ALA A 191 -3.27 -10.67 12.53
CA ALA A 191 -4.38 -10.27 11.70
C ALA A 191 -5.58 -11.24 11.79
N SER A 192 -5.33 -12.54 11.82
CA SER A 192 -6.37 -13.57 11.98
C SER A 192 -7.09 -13.44 13.32
N VAL A 193 -6.34 -13.17 14.41
CA VAL A 193 -6.92 -12.98 15.74
C VAL A 193 -7.77 -11.72 15.79
N ALA A 194 -7.23 -10.60 15.30
CA ALA A 194 -7.91 -9.31 15.28
C ALA A 194 -9.19 -9.35 14.41
N GLY A 195 -9.15 -10.07 13.28
CA GLY A 195 -10.30 -10.30 12.42
C GLY A 195 -11.43 -11.03 13.15
N MET A 196 -11.11 -12.11 13.88
CA MET A 196 -12.09 -12.86 14.67
C MET A 196 -12.63 -12.10 15.89
N GLN A 197 -11.79 -11.31 16.56
CA GLN A 197 -12.22 -10.50 17.70
C GLN A 197 -13.26 -9.47 17.30
N ARG A 198 -13.12 -8.83 16.12
CA ARG A 198 -14.14 -7.89 15.60
C ARG A 198 -15.49 -8.55 15.36
N VAL A 199 -15.52 -9.80 14.88
CA VAL A 199 -16.76 -10.57 14.67
C VAL A 199 -17.41 -10.98 16.00
N ARG A 200 -16.62 -11.20 17.07
CA ARG A 200 -17.14 -11.57 18.39
C ARG A 200 -17.81 -10.40 19.14
N VAL A 201 -17.50 -9.16 18.77
CA VAL A 201 -17.90 -7.96 19.52
C VAL A 201 -19.21 -7.33 19.00
N GLU A 202 -19.73 -7.75 17.83
CA GLU A 202 -21.08 -7.38 17.38
C GLU A 202 -22.03 -8.60 17.32
N PRO A 203 -22.35 -9.24 18.47
CA PRO A 203 -23.23 -10.41 18.51
C PRO A 203 -24.71 -10.08 18.22
N LEU A 204 -25.06 -8.80 18.08
CA LEU A 204 -26.44 -8.38 17.84
C LEU A 204 -26.75 -7.98 16.39
N GLY A 205 -25.77 -7.77 15.50
CA GLY A 205 -25.99 -7.45 14.06
C GLY A 205 -26.88 -6.23 13.74
N VAL A 206 -27.50 -5.65 14.75
CA VAL A 206 -28.37 -4.48 14.77
C VAL A 206 -27.60 -3.39 15.51
N SER A 207 -26.34 -3.18 15.12
CA SER A 207 -25.71 -1.90 15.37
C SER A 207 -26.46 -0.93 14.48
N ARG A 208 -27.36 -0.15 15.09
CA ARG A 208 -27.97 1.03 14.48
C ARG A 208 -26.84 1.73 13.75
N LYS A 209 -26.84 1.70 12.42
CA LYS A 209 -25.87 2.43 11.59
C LYS A 209 -26.18 3.91 11.76
N GLU A 210 -25.89 4.44 12.95
CA GLU A 210 -25.93 5.86 13.18
C GLU A 210 -24.92 6.47 12.23
N MET A 211 -25.39 7.44 11.45
CA MET A 211 -24.51 8.16 10.54
C MET A 211 -23.40 8.80 11.40
N PRO A 212 -22.12 8.52 11.13
CA PRO A 212 -21.04 9.09 11.91
C PRO A 212 -21.15 10.63 11.90
N PRO A 213 -20.81 11.30 13.02
CA PRO A 213 -20.96 12.74 13.13
C PRO A 213 -20.15 13.46 12.04
N ALA A 214 -20.69 14.57 11.53
CA ALA A 214 -20.02 15.38 10.52
C ALA A 214 -18.62 15.82 11.01
N LEU A 215 -17.63 15.73 10.12
CA LEU A 215 -16.25 16.06 10.45
C LEU A 215 -16.10 17.58 10.63
N LYS A 216 -15.28 18.00 11.60
CA LYS A 216 -15.12 19.41 11.95
C LYS A 216 -14.02 20.08 11.11
N TYR A 217 -14.28 21.31 10.64
CA TYR A 217 -13.35 22.12 9.84
C TYR A 217 -12.03 22.49 10.56
N ARG A 218 -11.98 22.37 11.89
CA ARG A 218 -10.79 22.69 12.69
C ARG A 218 -9.54 21.92 12.27
N GLY A 219 -9.69 20.67 11.83
CA GLY A 219 -8.57 19.85 11.33
C GLY A 219 -7.91 20.43 10.08
N VAL A 220 -8.68 21.14 9.23
CA VAL A 220 -8.14 21.80 8.03
C VAL A 220 -7.31 23.01 8.38
N ILE A 221 -7.79 23.85 9.29
CA ILE A 221 -7.08 25.06 9.70
C ILE A 221 -5.72 24.70 10.29
N ILE A 222 -5.68 23.69 11.17
CA ILE A 222 -4.42 23.20 11.77
C ILE A 222 -3.47 22.67 10.70
N PHE A 223 -3.97 21.88 9.74
CA PHE A 223 -3.15 21.36 8.65
C PHE A 223 -2.56 22.48 7.79
N VAL A 224 -3.36 23.47 7.38
CA VAL A 224 -2.87 24.59 6.55
C VAL A 224 -1.81 25.40 7.27
N ILE A 225 -2.04 25.76 8.54
CA ILE A 225 -1.07 26.51 9.36
C ILE A 225 0.25 25.73 9.48
N PHE A 226 0.16 24.44 9.80
CA PHE A 226 1.34 23.60 10.00
C PHE A 226 2.08 23.32 8.68
N THR A 227 1.37 23.24 7.55
CA THR A 227 1.97 23.14 6.21
C THR A 227 2.74 24.40 5.86
N VAL A 228 2.16 25.59 6.05
CA VAL A 228 2.89 26.85 5.83
C VAL A 228 4.14 26.91 6.73
N PHE A 229 4.02 26.53 8.00
CA PHE A 229 5.17 26.44 8.91
C PHE A 229 6.25 25.46 8.40
N THR A 230 5.84 24.29 7.92
CA THR A 230 6.77 23.27 7.36
C THR A 230 7.51 23.82 6.14
N LEU A 231 6.80 24.47 5.21
CA LEU A 231 7.41 25.02 3.99
C LEU A 231 8.40 26.14 4.32
N VAL A 232 8.04 27.05 5.23
CA VAL A 232 8.92 28.14 5.67
C VAL A 232 10.19 27.59 6.34
N LEU A 233 10.06 26.52 7.12
CA LEU A 233 11.19 25.85 7.74
C LEU A 233 12.10 25.18 6.70
N VAL A 234 11.52 24.38 5.80
CA VAL A 234 12.27 23.69 4.72
C VAL A 234 13.05 24.69 3.87
N ASN A 235 12.44 25.84 3.57
CA ASN A 235 13.08 26.90 2.80
C ASN A 235 14.29 27.53 3.50
N GLN A 236 14.27 27.62 4.83
CA GLN A 236 15.36 28.21 5.62
C GLN A 236 16.47 27.21 5.95
N THR A 237 16.20 25.90 5.87
CA THR A 237 17.21 24.88 6.13
C THR A 237 18.11 24.67 4.93
N ASN A 238 19.39 25.03 5.08
CA ASN A 238 20.41 24.67 4.09
C ASN A 238 20.68 23.15 4.15
N LEU A 239 20.87 22.51 2.99
CA LEU A 239 21.17 21.08 2.91
C LEU A 239 22.55 20.72 3.50
N ASN A 240 23.44 21.71 3.62
CA ASN A 240 24.76 21.57 4.26
C ASN A 240 24.71 21.73 5.80
N SER A 241 23.51 21.82 6.39
CA SER A 241 23.35 22.00 7.83
C SER A 241 23.63 20.70 8.60
N SER A 242 24.01 20.82 9.88
CA SER A 242 24.28 19.70 10.78
C SER A 242 23.17 18.64 10.78
N ILE A 243 23.50 17.38 11.07
CA ILE A 243 22.59 16.23 11.17
C ILE A 243 21.31 16.54 11.99
N SER A 244 21.43 17.39 13.01
CA SER A 244 20.30 17.86 13.83
C SER A 244 19.26 18.68 13.06
N ALA A 245 19.68 19.52 12.10
CA ALA A 245 18.79 20.31 11.26
C ALA A 245 18.02 19.42 10.27
N ILE A 246 18.71 18.46 9.64
CA ILE A 246 18.07 17.47 8.74
C ILE A 246 17.06 16.63 9.51
N GLY A 247 17.43 16.15 10.71
CA GLY A 247 16.53 15.40 11.58
C GLY A 247 15.30 16.20 12.01
N PHE A 248 15.47 17.49 12.32
CA PHE A 248 14.36 18.38 12.67
C PHE A 248 13.41 18.60 11.47
N THR A 249 13.93 18.86 10.27
CA THR A 249 13.11 19.02 9.06
C THR A 249 12.34 17.73 8.73
N ALA A 250 12.99 16.57 8.83
CA ALA A 250 12.35 15.27 8.63
C ALA A 250 11.22 15.02 9.64
N LEU A 251 11.41 15.42 10.91
CA LEU A 251 10.39 15.34 11.95
C LEU A 251 9.20 16.23 11.64
N VAL A 252 9.42 17.47 11.18
CA VAL A 252 8.34 18.39 10.82
C VAL A 252 7.56 17.89 9.61
N ILE A 253 8.23 17.37 8.58
CA ILE A 253 7.57 16.71 7.43
C ILE A 253 6.73 15.51 7.91
N SER A 254 7.27 14.70 8.83
CA SER A 254 6.56 13.53 9.38
C SER A 254 5.29 13.92 10.14
N ILE A 255 5.35 14.98 10.95
CA ILE A 255 4.16 15.52 11.65
C ILE A 255 3.14 16.04 10.63
N ASN A 256 3.59 16.68 9.55
CA ASN A 256 2.71 17.16 8.50
C ASN A 256 1.96 16.02 7.80
N ILE A 257 2.69 14.96 7.44
CA ILE A 257 2.12 13.73 6.89
C ILE A 257 1.11 13.11 7.87
N MET A 258 1.37 13.16 9.17
CA MET A 258 0.43 12.66 10.19
C MET A 258 -0.87 13.50 10.25
N LEU A 259 -0.78 14.82 10.04
CA LEU A 259 -1.94 15.73 10.00
C LEU A 259 -2.85 15.51 8.78
N ILE A 260 -2.33 14.94 7.69
CA ILE A 260 -3.13 14.51 6.52
C ILE A 260 -4.30 13.60 6.96
N ASN A 261 -4.09 12.76 8.00
CA ASN A 261 -5.12 11.87 8.53
C ASN A 261 -6.35 12.60 9.12
N TRP A 262 -6.22 13.87 9.50
CA TRP A 262 -7.32 14.69 9.99
C TRP A 262 -7.90 15.59 8.89
N PHE A 263 -7.06 16.05 7.97
CA PHE A 263 -7.44 16.92 6.85
C PHE A 263 -8.25 16.18 5.78
N VAL A 264 -7.75 15.04 5.29
CA VAL A 264 -8.29 14.41 4.08
C VAL A 264 -9.70 13.86 4.25
N PRO A 265 -10.10 13.20 5.36
CA PRO A 265 -11.49 12.77 5.54
C PRO A 265 -12.51 13.90 5.39
N PHE A 266 -12.18 15.09 5.87
CA PHE A 266 -13.06 16.26 5.78
C PHE A 266 -13.16 16.79 4.34
N ILE A 267 -12.02 16.91 3.65
CA ILE A 267 -11.99 17.30 2.23
C ILE A 267 -12.75 16.29 1.37
N LEU A 268 -12.58 15.00 1.64
CA LEU A 268 -13.31 13.94 0.96
C LEU A 268 -14.82 14.11 1.17
N GLN A 269 -15.26 14.36 2.40
CA GLN A 269 -16.68 14.59 2.70
C GLN A 269 -17.26 15.80 1.94
N ILE A 270 -16.52 16.91 1.87
CA ILE A 270 -16.96 18.11 1.13
C ILE A 270 -17.00 17.84 -0.37
N LEU A 271 -15.91 17.33 -0.95
CA LEU A 271 -15.82 17.10 -2.39
C LEU A 271 -16.94 16.16 -2.86
N TYR A 272 -17.21 15.08 -2.14
CA TYR A 272 -18.29 14.16 -2.50
C TYR A 272 -19.69 14.73 -2.27
N ARG A 273 -19.86 15.64 -1.29
CA ARG A 273 -21.12 16.38 -1.14
C ARG A 273 -21.33 17.33 -2.33
N MET A 274 -20.29 17.99 -2.82
CA MET A 274 -20.36 18.82 -4.03
C MET A 274 -20.60 17.97 -5.28
N LEU A 275 -19.91 16.84 -5.41
CA LEU A 275 -20.05 15.94 -6.56
C LEU A 275 -21.45 15.32 -6.63
N SER A 276 -22.14 15.17 -5.49
CA SER A 276 -23.54 14.69 -5.46
C SER A 276 -24.55 15.62 -6.13
N ILE A 277 -24.17 16.86 -6.45
CA ILE A 277 -25.02 17.84 -7.15
C ILE A 277 -25.03 17.55 -8.67
N VAL A 278 -24.03 16.86 -9.20
CA VAL A 278 -23.86 16.59 -10.63
C VAL A 278 -24.90 15.55 -11.10
N PRO A 279 -25.55 15.77 -12.27
CA PRO A 279 -26.56 14.84 -12.79
C PRO A 279 -25.94 13.47 -13.13
N GLY A 280 -26.43 12.41 -12.48
CA GLY A 280 -26.06 11.02 -12.81
C GLY A 280 -26.39 10.04 -11.68
N THR A 281 -27.10 8.95 -12.00
CA THR A 281 -27.61 8.00 -10.99
C THR A 281 -26.52 7.19 -10.29
N SER A 282 -25.59 6.58 -11.05
CA SER A 282 -24.51 5.77 -10.48
C SER A 282 -23.53 6.59 -9.65
N HIS A 283 -23.25 7.81 -10.12
CA HIS A 283 -22.35 8.75 -9.47
C HIS A 283 -22.94 9.32 -8.18
N PHE A 284 -24.24 9.66 -8.20
CA PHE A 284 -24.97 10.15 -7.02
C PHE A 284 -24.94 9.15 -5.87
N VAL A 285 -25.26 7.88 -6.14
CA VAL A 285 -25.27 6.82 -5.11
C VAL A 285 -23.89 6.63 -4.51
N ALA A 286 -22.84 6.58 -5.35
CA ALA A 286 -21.46 6.47 -4.88
C ALA A 286 -21.07 7.65 -3.98
N SER A 287 -21.41 8.86 -4.40
CA SER A 287 -21.08 10.08 -3.68
C SER A 287 -21.76 10.19 -2.33
N GLN A 288 -23.04 9.81 -2.26
CA GLN A 288 -23.78 9.85 -1.00
C GLN A 288 -23.24 8.81 0.00
N ARG A 289 -22.86 7.62 -0.46
CA ARG A 289 -22.23 6.57 0.38
C ARG A 289 -20.88 7.01 0.92
N ILE A 290 -20.04 7.63 0.08
CA ILE A 290 -18.72 8.13 0.51
C ILE A 290 -18.86 9.33 1.46
N ALA A 291 -19.74 10.28 1.16
CA ALA A 291 -19.95 11.46 2.00
C ALA A 291 -20.54 11.12 3.37
N ALA A 292 -21.31 10.02 3.46
CA ALA A 292 -21.87 9.52 4.71
C ALA A 292 -20.80 8.91 5.64
N ASP A 293 -19.75 8.27 5.09
CA ASP A 293 -18.66 7.69 5.88
C ASP A 293 -17.28 7.93 5.24
N ALA A 294 -16.89 9.21 5.22
CA ALA A 294 -15.63 9.65 4.61
C ALA A 294 -14.40 9.16 5.38
N LYS A 295 -14.52 8.94 6.70
CA LYS A 295 -13.39 8.51 7.54
C LYS A 295 -13.00 7.06 7.26
N THR A 296 -13.97 6.16 7.10
CA THR A 296 -13.64 4.78 6.72
C THR A 296 -13.17 4.71 5.26
N THR A 297 -13.74 5.52 4.38
CA THR A 297 -13.30 5.63 2.98
C THR A 297 -11.84 6.08 2.90
N TRP A 298 -11.46 7.15 3.61
CA TRP A 298 -10.07 7.59 3.74
C TRP A 298 -9.17 6.47 4.25
N ARG A 299 -9.54 5.80 5.35
CA ARG A 299 -8.70 4.74 5.91
C ARG A 299 -8.47 3.58 4.94
N ARG A 300 -9.40 3.33 4.01
CA ARG A 300 -9.26 2.31 2.95
C ARG A 300 -8.34 2.77 1.81
N SER A 301 -8.29 4.05 1.49
CA SER A 301 -7.48 4.61 0.39
C SER A 301 -6.22 5.36 0.83
N ALA A 302 -5.95 5.44 2.14
CA ALA A 302 -4.85 6.23 2.70
C ALA A 302 -3.47 5.84 2.14
N SER A 303 -3.23 4.56 1.84
CA SER A 303 -1.98 4.11 1.21
C SER A 303 -1.68 4.85 -0.09
N MET A 304 -2.70 5.11 -0.90
CA MET A 304 -2.55 5.83 -2.16
C MET A 304 -2.21 7.32 -1.95
N ALA A 305 -2.60 7.91 -0.82
CA ALA A 305 -2.21 9.26 -0.45
C ALA A 305 -0.70 9.35 -0.30
N PHE A 306 -0.10 8.39 0.42
CA PHE A 306 1.34 8.34 0.66
C PHE A 306 2.11 8.13 -0.65
N PHE A 307 1.62 7.28 -1.55
CA PHE A 307 2.20 7.16 -2.89
C PHE A 307 2.03 8.44 -3.72
N GLY A 308 0.92 9.15 -3.53
CA GLY A 308 0.76 10.53 -3.98
C GLY A 308 1.93 11.41 -3.54
N VAL A 309 2.24 11.45 -2.25
CA VAL A 309 3.35 12.25 -1.68
C VAL A 309 4.68 11.85 -2.29
N ILE A 310 4.99 10.55 -2.37
CA ILE A 310 6.25 10.07 -2.96
C ILE A 310 6.34 10.48 -4.44
N ALA A 311 5.28 10.28 -5.21
CA ALA A 311 5.26 10.67 -6.62
C ALA A 311 5.38 12.19 -6.80
N GLY A 312 4.72 12.98 -5.95
CA GLY A 312 4.85 14.44 -5.95
C GLY A 312 6.27 14.89 -5.61
N PHE A 313 6.93 14.21 -4.68
CA PHE A 313 8.33 14.46 -4.38
C PHE A 313 9.24 14.19 -5.58
N LEU A 314 8.92 13.26 -6.48
CA LEU A 314 9.73 13.02 -7.70
C LEU A 314 9.81 14.21 -8.67
N VAL A 315 9.11 15.33 -8.42
CA VAL A 315 9.32 16.59 -9.16
C VAL A 315 10.76 17.10 -9.07
N ILE A 316 11.48 16.77 -7.99
CA ILE A 316 12.92 17.09 -7.80
C ILE A 316 13.87 16.15 -8.57
N SER A 317 13.37 15.09 -9.21
CA SER A 317 14.20 14.12 -9.96
C SER A 317 15.06 14.81 -11.02
N PRO A 318 16.33 14.41 -11.24
CA PRO A 318 17.07 14.86 -12.41
C PRO A 318 16.29 14.46 -13.68
N LEU A 319 16.12 15.40 -14.60
CA LEU A 319 15.36 15.21 -15.84
C LEU A 319 16.01 15.99 -16.97
N GLY A 320 16.50 15.28 -17.98
CA GLY A 320 17.11 15.86 -19.17
C GLY A 320 18.23 16.86 -18.86
N ASN A 321 18.40 17.86 -19.72
CA ASN A 321 19.38 18.95 -19.57
C ASN A 321 18.72 20.25 -19.05
N ASP A 322 17.79 20.12 -18.09
CA ASP A 322 17.14 21.26 -17.45
C ASP A 322 18.10 21.99 -16.49
N GLY A 323 17.83 23.27 -16.20
CA GLY A 323 18.65 24.10 -15.31
C GLY A 323 18.85 23.52 -13.90
N LEU A 324 17.91 22.69 -13.40
CA LEU A 324 18.12 21.97 -12.15
C LEU A 324 19.13 20.83 -12.29
N THR A 325 19.03 20.05 -13.36
CA THR A 325 19.95 18.92 -13.58
C THR A 325 21.37 19.43 -13.81
N SER A 326 21.54 20.59 -14.47
CA SER A 326 22.84 21.23 -14.62
C SER A 326 23.42 21.71 -13.28
N LEU A 327 22.62 22.35 -12.42
CA LEU A 327 23.04 22.73 -11.06
C LEU A 327 23.47 21.51 -10.23
N MET A 328 22.73 20.41 -10.34
CA MET A 328 23.09 19.16 -9.64
C MET A 328 24.35 18.53 -10.24
N SER A 329 24.63 18.76 -11.52
CA SER A 329 25.84 18.26 -12.18
C SER A 329 27.11 19.02 -11.77
N GLU A 330 26.98 20.17 -11.11
CA GLU A 330 28.12 20.90 -10.53
C GLU A 330 28.76 20.12 -9.38
N ASP A 331 27.97 19.38 -8.61
CA ASP A 331 28.42 18.47 -7.55
C ASP A 331 28.01 17.03 -7.89
N PRO A 332 28.94 16.19 -8.38
CA PRO A 332 28.59 14.82 -8.79
C PRO A 332 28.00 13.98 -7.65
N GLY A 333 28.33 14.24 -6.38
CA GLY A 333 27.76 13.53 -5.24
C GLY A 333 26.26 13.79 -5.07
N VAL A 334 25.84 15.04 -5.27
CA VAL A 334 24.43 15.45 -5.23
C VAL A 334 23.64 14.82 -6.39
N LEU A 335 24.20 14.82 -7.60
CA LEU A 335 23.53 14.22 -8.77
C LEU A 335 23.26 12.72 -8.57
N VAL A 336 24.24 11.97 -8.07
CA VAL A 336 24.11 10.53 -7.81
C VAL A 336 23.04 10.29 -6.74
N MET A 337 23.06 11.05 -5.64
CA MET A 337 22.10 10.90 -4.55
C MET A 337 20.65 11.08 -5.03
N PHE A 338 20.36 12.12 -5.81
CA PHE A 338 19.00 12.35 -6.30
C PHE A 338 18.57 11.38 -7.40
N THR A 339 19.51 10.88 -8.21
CA THR A 339 19.23 9.80 -9.18
C THR A 339 18.84 8.52 -8.45
N ASP A 340 19.54 8.18 -7.38
CA ASP A 340 19.24 7.02 -6.54
C ASP A 340 17.91 7.21 -5.79
N ILE A 341 17.64 8.41 -5.25
CA ILE A 341 16.35 8.74 -4.61
C ILE A 341 15.20 8.56 -5.60
N THR A 342 15.39 8.98 -6.86
CA THR A 342 14.38 8.81 -7.92
C THR A 342 14.14 7.33 -8.19
N THR A 343 15.21 6.56 -8.39
CA THR A 343 15.12 5.12 -8.67
C THR A 343 14.47 4.36 -7.51
N GLY A 344 14.88 4.65 -6.28
CA GLY A 344 14.31 4.07 -5.06
C GLY A 344 12.84 4.49 -4.84
N GLY A 345 12.50 5.74 -5.14
CA GLY A 345 11.14 6.24 -5.12
C GLY A 345 10.22 5.52 -6.12
N LEU A 346 10.70 5.30 -7.35
CA LEU A 346 9.97 4.55 -8.38
C LEU A 346 9.77 3.07 -7.99
N LEU A 347 10.78 2.43 -7.41
CA LEU A 347 10.64 1.07 -6.88
C LEU A 347 9.60 1.01 -5.76
N THR A 348 9.64 1.96 -4.83
CA THR A 348 8.70 2.05 -3.71
C THR A 348 7.26 2.24 -4.21
N LEU A 349 7.06 3.11 -5.21
CA LEU A 349 5.76 3.29 -5.87
C LEU A 349 5.29 2.01 -6.57
N GLY A 350 6.18 1.35 -7.32
CA GLY A 350 5.86 0.10 -8.03
C GLY A 350 5.38 -0.99 -7.08
N PHE A 351 6.16 -1.28 -6.04
CA PHE A 351 5.77 -2.24 -4.99
C PHE A 351 4.49 -1.81 -4.28
N GLY A 352 4.39 -0.53 -3.95
CA GLY A 352 3.22 0.06 -3.30
C GLY A 352 1.93 -0.13 -4.10
N PHE A 353 1.98 0.14 -5.41
CA PHE A 353 0.84 -0.04 -6.33
C PHE A 353 0.44 -1.50 -6.48
N VAL A 354 1.40 -2.42 -6.56
CA VAL A 354 1.11 -3.87 -6.57
C VAL A 354 0.40 -4.30 -5.29
N LEU A 355 0.93 -3.91 -4.12
CA LEU A 355 0.32 -4.24 -2.83
C LEU A 355 -1.08 -3.64 -2.69
N SER A 356 -1.26 -2.37 -3.07
CA SER A 356 -2.55 -1.69 -2.97
C SER A 356 -3.56 -2.25 -3.96
N SER A 357 -3.14 -2.59 -5.17
CA SER A 357 -3.98 -3.24 -6.18
C SER A 357 -4.48 -4.60 -5.66
N MET A 358 -3.58 -5.43 -5.10
CA MET A 358 -3.97 -6.71 -4.50
C MET A 358 -4.90 -6.51 -3.29
N ALA A 359 -4.65 -5.50 -2.44
CA ALA A 359 -5.51 -5.21 -1.30
C ALA A 359 -6.92 -4.80 -1.75
N ILE A 360 -7.03 -3.90 -2.73
CA ILE A 360 -8.31 -3.47 -3.32
C ILE A 360 -9.04 -4.68 -3.92
N PHE A 361 -8.35 -5.50 -4.71
CA PHE A 361 -8.93 -6.69 -5.32
C PHE A 361 -9.50 -7.66 -4.25
N LEU A 362 -8.76 -7.88 -3.17
CA LEU A 362 -9.15 -8.77 -2.08
C LEU A 362 -10.34 -8.22 -1.28
N GLY A 363 -10.31 -6.92 -0.96
CA GLY A 363 -11.41 -6.24 -0.27
C GLY A 363 -12.69 -6.26 -1.10
N LEU A 364 -12.60 -5.98 -2.40
CA LEU A 364 -13.74 -6.04 -3.32
C LEU A 364 -14.26 -7.47 -3.51
N SER A 365 -13.37 -8.47 -3.50
CA SER A 365 -13.76 -9.87 -3.53
C SER A 365 -14.53 -10.26 -2.26
N SER A 366 -14.09 -9.84 -1.07
CA SER A 366 -14.82 -10.09 0.20
C SER A 366 -16.21 -9.47 0.17
N GLN A 367 -16.30 -8.19 -0.20
CA GLN A 367 -17.57 -7.46 -0.27
C GLN A 367 -18.54 -8.11 -1.25
N LEU A 368 -18.03 -8.60 -2.39
CA LEU A 368 -18.84 -9.32 -3.38
C LEU A 368 -19.45 -10.60 -2.80
N PHE A 369 -18.68 -11.38 -2.02
CA PHE A 369 -19.18 -12.60 -1.40
C PHE A 369 -20.16 -12.31 -0.26
N GLU A 370 -19.88 -11.32 0.58
CA GLU A 370 -20.76 -10.89 1.68
C GLU A 370 -22.11 -10.36 1.16
N GLN A 371 -22.09 -9.58 0.07
CA GLN A 371 -23.28 -8.94 -0.51
C GLN A 371 -23.92 -9.74 -1.65
N ALA A 372 -23.51 -11.00 -1.86
CA ALA A 372 -23.97 -11.80 -2.98
C ALA A 372 -25.51 -11.93 -3.01
N GLY A 373 -26.13 -12.15 -1.85
CA GLY A 373 -27.59 -12.24 -1.71
C GLY A 373 -28.30 -10.95 -2.11
N LEU A 374 -27.85 -9.81 -1.59
CA LEU A 374 -28.42 -8.49 -1.92
C LEU A 374 -28.24 -8.16 -3.41
N THR A 375 -27.07 -8.44 -3.96
CA THR A 375 -26.76 -8.21 -5.38
C THR A 375 -27.67 -9.06 -6.27
N ARG A 376 -27.94 -10.31 -5.88
CA ARG A 376 -28.89 -11.20 -6.57
C ARG A 376 -30.32 -10.64 -6.51
N SER A 377 -30.81 -10.26 -5.34
CA SER A 377 -32.18 -9.73 -5.19
C SER A 377 -32.41 -8.48 -6.02
N LEU A 378 -31.45 -7.55 -6.05
CA LEU A 378 -31.55 -6.36 -6.87
C LEU A 378 -31.42 -6.65 -8.37
N HIS A 379 -30.62 -7.65 -8.76
CA HIS A 379 -30.59 -8.11 -10.15
C HIS A 379 -31.95 -8.67 -10.58
N LEU A 380 -32.63 -9.44 -9.72
CA LEU A 380 -33.99 -9.94 -9.95
C LEU A 380 -35.03 -8.80 -10.01
N MET A 381 -34.81 -7.70 -9.27
CA MET A 381 -35.61 -6.47 -9.38
C MET A 381 -35.33 -5.65 -10.66
N GLY A 382 -34.48 -6.13 -11.58
CA GLY A 382 -34.23 -5.49 -12.88
C GLY A 382 -33.10 -4.46 -12.89
N VAL A 383 -32.29 -4.36 -11.82
CA VAL A 383 -31.14 -3.45 -11.81
C VAL A 383 -30.09 -3.92 -12.83
N LYS A 384 -29.74 -3.04 -13.77
CA LYS A 384 -28.75 -3.31 -14.82
C LYS A 384 -27.37 -3.57 -14.22
N ARG A 385 -26.66 -4.56 -14.74
CA ARG A 385 -25.29 -4.89 -14.33
C ARG A 385 -24.30 -3.71 -14.45
N SER A 386 -24.44 -2.93 -15.52
CA SER A 386 -23.60 -1.76 -15.77
C SER A 386 -23.71 -0.70 -14.66
N PHE A 387 -24.85 -0.65 -13.96
CA PHE A 387 -25.04 0.23 -12.81
C PHE A 387 -24.11 -0.16 -11.66
N TYR A 388 -24.04 -1.44 -11.28
CA TYR A 388 -23.14 -1.89 -10.21
C TYR A 388 -21.67 -1.62 -10.51
N PHE A 389 -21.25 -1.93 -11.73
CA PHE A 389 -19.87 -1.74 -12.13
C PHE A 389 -19.49 -0.25 -12.10
N ARG A 390 -20.34 0.63 -12.65
CA ARG A 390 -20.12 2.09 -12.62
C ARG A 390 -20.12 2.64 -11.20
N THR A 391 -21.09 2.25 -10.36
CA THR A 391 -21.14 2.69 -8.97
C THR A 391 -19.91 2.22 -8.20
N GLN A 392 -19.47 0.97 -8.37
CA GLN A 392 -18.25 0.46 -7.73
C GLN A 392 -16.99 1.18 -8.20
N LEU A 393 -16.88 1.47 -9.50
CA LEU A 393 -15.77 2.25 -10.05
C LEU A 393 -15.70 3.62 -9.37
N PHE A 394 -16.82 4.35 -9.26
CA PHE A 394 -16.85 5.64 -8.58
C PHE A 394 -16.59 5.53 -7.07
N GLU A 395 -17.10 4.49 -6.41
CA GLU A 395 -16.88 4.25 -4.98
C GLU A 395 -15.42 3.93 -4.64
N THR A 396 -14.69 3.30 -5.57
CA THR A 396 -13.33 2.83 -5.32
C THR A 396 -12.28 3.76 -5.92
N LEU A 397 -12.36 4.08 -7.22
CA LEU A 397 -11.37 4.92 -7.90
C LEU A 397 -11.48 6.38 -7.53
N GLY A 398 -12.71 6.88 -7.36
CA GLY A 398 -12.91 8.29 -7.06
C GLY A 398 -12.12 8.73 -5.82
N PRO A 399 -12.24 8.05 -4.66
CA PRO A 399 -11.51 8.43 -3.48
C PRO A 399 -10.01 8.25 -3.66
N ILE A 400 -9.57 7.18 -4.33
CA ILE A 400 -8.15 6.90 -4.61
C ILE A 400 -7.52 8.03 -5.43
N ILE A 401 -8.18 8.49 -6.50
CA ILE A 401 -7.69 9.57 -7.36
C ILE A 401 -7.57 10.86 -6.55
N ILE A 402 -8.65 11.29 -5.89
CA ILE A 402 -8.67 12.53 -5.10
C ILE A 402 -7.59 12.51 -4.01
N VAL A 403 -7.51 11.42 -3.27
CA VAL A 403 -6.55 11.24 -2.18
C VAL A 403 -5.11 11.24 -2.70
N SER A 404 -4.85 10.55 -3.80
CA SER A 404 -3.52 10.52 -4.42
C SER A 404 -3.11 11.89 -4.96
N LEU A 405 -4.05 12.67 -5.52
CA LEU A 405 -3.79 14.03 -6.01
C LEU A 405 -3.51 15.01 -4.86
N ILE A 406 -4.20 14.87 -3.72
CA ILE A 406 -3.90 15.67 -2.52
C ILE A 406 -2.49 15.37 -2.02
N GLY A 407 -2.14 14.07 -1.93
CA GLY A 407 -0.78 13.65 -1.57
C GLY A 407 0.26 14.19 -2.57
N PHE A 408 -0.03 14.10 -3.87
CA PHE A 408 0.82 14.61 -4.94
C PHE A 408 1.07 16.10 -4.82
N ALA A 409 0.01 16.89 -4.66
CA ALA A 409 0.14 18.33 -4.50
C ALA A 409 1.00 18.68 -3.29
N PHE A 410 0.83 17.96 -2.18
CA PHE A 410 1.66 18.15 -1.00
C PHE A 410 3.13 17.80 -1.25
N GLY A 411 3.43 16.61 -1.80
CA GLY A 411 4.79 16.18 -2.12
C GLY A 411 5.49 17.10 -3.12
N ALA A 412 4.76 17.52 -4.16
CA ALA A 412 5.26 18.46 -5.17
C ALA A 412 5.52 19.85 -4.57
N MET A 413 4.67 20.31 -3.66
CA MET A 413 4.86 21.59 -2.96
C MET A 413 6.11 21.57 -2.09
N VAL A 414 6.34 20.49 -1.33
CA VAL A 414 7.58 20.31 -0.54
C VAL A 414 8.80 20.28 -1.47
N GLY A 415 8.75 19.50 -2.56
CA GLY A 415 9.83 19.42 -3.54
C GLY A 415 10.12 20.78 -4.20
N MET A 416 9.10 21.54 -4.59
CA MET A 416 9.26 22.88 -5.17
C MET A 416 9.88 23.89 -4.19
N VAL A 417 9.53 23.82 -2.90
CA VAL A 417 10.12 24.71 -1.89
C VAL A 417 11.59 24.40 -1.65
N MET A 418 11.99 23.12 -1.70
CA MET A 418 13.40 22.75 -1.68
C MET A 418 14.18 23.28 -2.90
N LEU A 419 13.47 23.55 -4.00
CA LEU A 419 14.02 24.04 -5.26
C LEU A 419 14.00 25.57 -5.40
N SER A 420 13.50 26.32 -4.41
CA SER A 420 13.20 27.76 -4.58
C SER A 420 14.39 28.61 -5.01
N SER A 421 15.63 28.17 -4.71
CA SER A 421 16.88 28.83 -5.11
C SER A 421 17.32 28.52 -6.54
N ALA A 422 16.79 27.46 -7.18
CA ALA A 422 17.20 26.92 -8.47
C ALA A 422 16.19 27.20 -9.62
N MET A 423 15.16 28.03 -9.39
CA MET A 423 13.98 28.14 -10.26
C MET A 423 14.15 28.92 -11.58
N ALA A 424 15.33 29.49 -11.87
CA ALA A 424 15.48 30.40 -13.01
C ALA A 424 15.29 29.71 -14.39
N GLU A 425 15.54 28.40 -14.52
CA GLU A 425 15.50 27.69 -15.81
C GLU A 425 14.94 26.24 -15.71
N VAL A 426 13.90 26.03 -14.88
CA VAL A 426 13.33 24.68 -14.66
C VAL A 426 12.06 24.45 -15.47
N ASN A 427 12.00 23.37 -16.26
CA ASN A 427 10.80 22.96 -16.97
C ASN A 427 9.79 22.27 -16.02
N LEU A 428 9.06 23.08 -15.26
CA LEU A 428 8.12 22.61 -14.24
C LEU A 428 7.01 21.74 -14.84
N VAL A 429 6.55 22.04 -16.07
CA VAL A 429 5.49 21.29 -16.76
C VAL A 429 5.97 19.87 -17.09
N ALA A 430 7.19 19.71 -17.61
CA ALA A 430 7.76 18.39 -17.88
C ALA A 430 7.91 17.56 -16.60
N ARG A 431 8.34 18.18 -15.50
CA ARG A 431 8.52 17.49 -14.20
C ARG A 431 7.19 17.08 -13.57
N LEU A 432 6.21 17.98 -13.54
CA LEU A 432 4.88 17.67 -13.03
C LEU A 432 4.18 16.61 -13.89
N SER A 433 4.34 16.65 -15.21
CA SER A 433 3.76 15.64 -16.10
C SER A 433 4.42 14.27 -15.95
N MET A 434 5.75 14.19 -15.82
CA MET A 434 6.46 12.95 -15.52
C MET A 434 5.99 12.37 -14.17
N ALA A 435 6.03 13.19 -13.10
CA ALA A 435 5.63 12.78 -11.77
C ALA A 435 4.15 12.35 -11.72
N GLY A 436 3.27 13.07 -12.43
CA GLY A 436 1.86 12.73 -12.59
C GLY A 436 1.64 11.45 -13.40
N ALA A 437 2.46 11.16 -14.41
CA ALA A 437 2.37 9.94 -15.20
C ALA A 437 2.58 8.69 -14.33
N PHE A 438 3.50 8.74 -13.35
CA PHE A 438 3.70 7.64 -12.39
C PHE A 438 2.46 7.39 -11.51
N LEU A 439 1.74 8.44 -11.12
CA LEU A 439 0.44 8.27 -10.46
C LEU A 439 -0.64 7.71 -11.37
N GLY A 440 -0.63 8.12 -12.64
CA GLY A 440 -1.50 7.54 -13.67
C GLY A 440 -1.33 6.02 -13.77
N VAL A 441 -0.09 5.52 -13.73
CA VAL A 441 0.20 4.08 -13.65
C VAL A 441 -0.45 3.45 -12.42
N GLY A 442 -0.33 4.07 -11.25
CA GLY A 442 -1.01 3.63 -10.03
C GLY A 442 -2.54 3.50 -10.20
N TRP A 443 -3.18 4.48 -10.86
CA TRP A 443 -4.61 4.39 -11.16
C TRP A 443 -4.94 3.24 -12.11
N LEU A 444 -4.10 2.96 -13.11
CA LEU A 444 -4.27 1.80 -13.99
C LEU A 444 -4.21 0.48 -13.21
N PHE A 445 -3.31 0.35 -12.23
CA PHE A 445 -3.26 -0.82 -11.34
C PHE A 445 -4.54 -1.00 -10.52
N THR A 446 -5.15 0.10 -10.06
CA THR A 446 -6.42 0.05 -9.33
C THR A 446 -7.61 -0.29 -10.24
N LEU A 447 -7.61 0.23 -11.48
CA LEU A 447 -8.57 -0.16 -12.53
C LEU A 447 -8.46 -1.64 -12.86
N ALA A 448 -7.24 -2.16 -13.03
CA ALA A 448 -6.97 -3.56 -13.28
C ALA A 448 -7.53 -4.43 -12.14
N ALA A 449 -7.28 -4.07 -10.88
CA ALA A 449 -7.86 -4.76 -9.73
C ALA A 449 -9.40 -4.81 -9.77
N ILE A 450 -10.06 -3.68 -10.05
CA ILE A 450 -11.53 -3.64 -10.13
C ILE A 450 -12.05 -4.52 -11.27
N SER A 451 -11.40 -4.46 -12.43
CA SER A 451 -11.78 -5.28 -13.58
C SER A 451 -11.59 -6.79 -13.33
N ALA A 452 -10.57 -7.17 -12.56
CA ALA A 452 -10.27 -8.55 -12.20
C ALA A 452 -11.36 -9.18 -11.29
N VAL A 453 -12.15 -8.37 -10.58
CA VAL A 453 -13.28 -8.85 -9.75
C VAL A 453 -14.52 -9.19 -10.59
N GLU A 454 -14.67 -8.59 -11.76
CA GLU A 454 -15.84 -8.78 -12.63
C GLU A 454 -16.11 -10.25 -13.05
N PRO A 455 -15.10 -11.10 -13.38
CA PRO A 455 -15.33 -12.52 -13.61
C PRO A 455 -15.82 -13.27 -12.37
N LEU A 456 -15.36 -12.90 -11.16
CA LEU A 456 -15.87 -13.49 -9.91
C LEU A 456 -17.35 -13.14 -9.72
N ARG A 457 -17.73 -11.90 -10.04
CA ARG A 457 -19.14 -11.44 -10.02
C ARG A 457 -20.01 -12.20 -11.02
N LYS A 458 -19.49 -12.57 -12.20
CA LYS A 458 -20.22 -13.44 -13.14
C LYS A 458 -20.57 -14.77 -12.49
N ARG A 459 -19.57 -15.40 -11.85
CA ARG A 459 -19.73 -16.73 -11.25
C ARG A 459 -20.71 -16.72 -10.08
N THR A 460 -20.64 -15.73 -9.20
CA THR A 460 -21.56 -15.66 -8.04
C THR A 460 -23.02 -15.48 -8.45
N LEU A 461 -23.29 -14.70 -9.49
CA LEU A 461 -24.64 -14.54 -10.05
C LEU A 461 -25.18 -15.83 -10.69
N THR A 462 -24.30 -16.66 -11.28
CA THR A 462 -24.71 -17.92 -11.93
C THR A 462 -24.90 -19.09 -10.97
N ILE A 463 -24.12 -19.18 -9.89
CA ILE A 463 -24.16 -20.31 -8.94
C ILE A 463 -25.50 -20.40 -8.21
N GLY A 464 -26.18 -19.26 -7.99
CA GLY A 464 -27.53 -19.25 -7.41
C GLY A 464 -28.61 -19.88 -8.29
N ARG A 465 -28.32 -20.17 -9.57
CA ARG A 465 -29.29 -20.76 -10.51
C ARG A 465 -29.31 -22.30 -10.52
N ASN A 466 -28.35 -22.94 -9.83
CA ASN A 466 -28.23 -24.40 -9.78
C ASN A 466 -28.67 -25.00 -8.43
N ASN A 467 -29.00 -24.15 -7.45
CA ASN A 467 -29.46 -24.56 -6.12
C ASN A 467 -30.95 -24.24 -5.86
N ASP A 468 -31.64 -23.68 -6.85
CA ASP A 468 -33.09 -23.67 -6.97
C ASP A 468 -33.46 -24.70 -8.04
#